data_AF-A0A970NB46-F1
#
_entry.id   AF-A0A970NB46-F1
#
_cell.length_a   1.000
_cell.length_b   1.000
_cell.length_c   1.000
_cell.angle_alpha   90.00
_cell.angle_beta   90.00
_cell.angle_gamma   90.00
#
_symmetry.space_group_name_H-M   'P 1'
#
loop_
_entity.id
_entity.type
_entity.pdbx_description
1 polymer ?
#
loop_
_entity_poly.entity_id
_entity_poly.type
_entity_poly.pdbx_seq_one_letter_code
_entity_poly.pdbx_strand_id
1 'polypeptide(L)'
;MDKSMFSFIKSYIPTKDMDPKEDFLTQLFAWMLINIDGLIFDYCRFLLEKINGSPIQIIGNETISVRTQVTVKNGRIDLVIKLNENGFICEHKIFAPSSEEQIKKYAGVSHSLGSGIFHTVLVTATKLQHIPDADVKLTWGEICELFETKINKYDDIGKFMIEQFTTYLKELGLGYTEPIKLEELLAHFPARTLEKNLDALFSEIQNLEWEKRCPSLKQLNSTNLNVNYKKYRWGRKGIDFFSPWLPGVFAGVILDAADHSIHPKNIEKGPDFVVLIETDYDPDNGEVMQRRNQILQSQAFTELKKRLELNHGEFEFISEPKENPWRVLVLKRPLFDILKGQSSKAEQIDAILNNISRAIDLFTQDDFLKKAFS
;
A
#
# COMPACT_ATOMS: atom_id res chain seq x y z
N MET A 1 -25.33 -20.72 -11.14
CA MET A 1 -24.42 -19.57 -11.41
C MET A 1 -24.46 -19.29 -12.89
N ASP A 2 -25.12 -18.22 -13.32
CA ASP A 2 -25.32 -17.96 -14.76
C ASP A 2 -24.16 -17.20 -15.42
N LYS A 3 -23.23 -16.60 -14.64
CA LYS A 3 -21.97 -15.97 -15.10
C LYS A 3 -20.87 -16.07 -14.02
N SER A 4 -19.60 -16.20 -14.42
CA SER A 4 -18.46 -16.06 -13.51
C SER A 4 -18.30 -14.61 -13.03
N MET A 5 -17.64 -14.40 -11.88
CA MET A 5 -17.33 -13.04 -11.36
C MET A 5 -16.65 -12.16 -12.42
N PHE A 6 -15.63 -12.69 -13.10
CA PHE A 6 -14.92 -11.95 -14.15
C PHE A 6 -15.82 -11.58 -15.33
N SER A 7 -16.70 -12.49 -15.75
CA SER A 7 -17.67 -12.20 -16.82
C SER A 7 -18.73 -11.18 -16.38
N PHE A 8 -19.13 -11.19 -15.11
CA PHE A 8 -20.05 -10.19 -14.55
C PHE A 8 -19.40 -8.82 -14.49
N ILE A 9 -18.20 -8.71 -13.93
CA ILE A 9 -17.46 -7.45 -13.83
C ILE A 9 -17.18 -6.86 -15.22
N LYS A 10 -16.71 -7.69 -16.17
CA LYS A 10 -16.48 -7.27 -17.56
C LYS A 10 -17.73 -6.89 -18.34
N SER A 11 -18.92 -7.23 -17.84
CA SER A 11 -20.17 -6.85 -18.52
C SER A 11 -20.49 -5.36 -18.37
N TYR A 12 -19.79 -4.65 -17.47
CA TYR A 12 -19.91 -3.21 -17.40
C TYR A 12 -19.35 -2.56 -18.65
N ILE A 13 -20.13 -1.66 -19.25
CA ILE A 13 -19.69 -0.87 -20.41
C ILE A 13 -19.19 0.51 -19.91
N PRO A 14 -17.88 0.78 -19.92
CA PRO A 14 -17.34 2.09 -19.58
C PRO A 14 -17.80 3.14 -20.59
N THR A 15 -18.02 4.36 -20.11
CA THR A 15 -18.26 5.53 -20.98
C THR A 15 -17.01 6.39 -21.04
N LYS A 16 -16.79 7.08 -22.15
CA LYS A 16 -15.53 7.79 -22.47
C LYS A 16 -15.07 8.80 -21.41
N ASP A 17 -15.98 9.29 -20.59
CA ASP A 17 -15.77 10.36 -19.60
C ASP A 17 -15.89 9.88 -18.13
N MET A 18 -15.98 8.58 -17.85
CA MET A 18 -16.10 8.05 -16.47
C MET A 18 -14.84 7.31 -16.02
N ASP A 19 -14.54 7.42 -14.72
CA ASP A 19 -13.45 6.71 -14.08
C ASP A 19 -13.78 5.20 -14.03
N PRO A 20 -13.02 4.33 -14.72
CA PRO A 20 -13.27 2.89 -14.74
C PRO A 20 -13.18 2.24 -13.35
N LYS A 21 -12.59 2.92 -12.35
CA LYS A 21 -12.55 2.45 -10.96
C LYS A 21 -13.93 2.47 -10.29
N GLU A 22 -14.73 3.52 -10.51
CA GLU A 22 -16.09 3.64 -9.94
C GLU A 22 -16.99 2.52 -10.49
N ASP A 23 -16.87 2.29 -11.79
CA ASP A 23 -17.56 1.26 -12.55
C ASP A 23 -17.19 -0.16 -12.07
N PHE A 24 -15.89 -0.43 -11.93
CA PHE A 24 -15.38 -1.70 -11.43
C PHE A 24 -15.87 -1.97 -10.00
N LEU A 25 -15.77 -0.98 -9.11
CA LEU A 25 -16.17 -1.11 -7.72
C LEU A 25 -17.67 -1.38 -7.60
N THR A 26 -18.50 -0.68 -8.37
CA THR A 26 -19.95 -0.88 -8.42
C THR A 26 -20.30 -2.31 -8.85
N GLN A 27 -19.63 -2.85 -9.88
CA GLN A 27 -19.91 -4.22 -10.30
C GLN A 27 -19.46 -5.27 -9.31
N LEU A 28 -18.27 -5.09 -8.72
CA LEU A 28 -17.77 -6.02 -7.73
C LEU A 28 -18.72 -6.06 -6.52
N PHE A 29 -19.15 -4.88 -6.06
CA PHE A 29 -20.13 -4.75 -4.99
C PHE A 29 -21.46 -5.41 -5.34
N ALA A 30 -22.00 -5.16 -6.54
CA ALA A 30 -23.24 -5.80 -7.00
C ALA A 30 -23.10 -7.33 -7.08
N TRP A 31 -21.97 -7.83 -7.57
CA TRP A 31 -21.71 -9.25 -7.64
C TRP A 31 -21.74 -9.89 -6.25
N MET A 32 -21.11 -9.26 -5.26
CA MET A 32 -21.14 -9.75 -3.88
C MET A 32 -22.56 -9.80 -3.32
N LEU A 33 -23.33 -8.72 -3.51
CA LEU A 33 -24.73 -8.68 -3.06
C LEU A 33 -25.59 -9.81 -3.67
N ILE A 34 -25.30 -10.20 -4.91
CA ILE A 34 -26.04 -11.26 -5.62
C ILE A 34 -25.59 -12.67 -5.18
N ASN A 35 -24.30 -12.86 -4.92
CA ASN A 35 -23.72 -14.21 -4.81
C ASN A 35 -23.33 -14.63 -3.38
N ILE A 36 -23.31 -13.71 -2.41
CA ILE A 36 -23.05 -14.03 -1.01
C ILE A 36 -24.39 -14.12 -0.28
N ASP A 37 -24.76 -15.34 0.12
CA ASP A 37 -26.05 -15.62 0.75
C ASP A 37 -26.29 -14.74 1.98
N GLY A 38 -27.42 -14.06 2.01
CA GLY A 38 -27.81 -13.17 3.11
C GLY A 38 -27.19 -11.76 3.08
N LEU A 39 -26.14 -11.52 2.29
CA LEU A 39 -25.44 -10.22 2.29
C LEU A 39 -26.34 -9.08 1.84
N ILE A 40 -27.15 -9.30 0.80
CA ILE A 40 -28.12 -8.31 0.32
C ILE A 40 -29.17 -7.97 1.37
N PHE A 41 -29.62 -8.93 2.18
CA PHE A 41 -30.56 -8.66 3.26
C PHE A 41 -29.93 -7.79 4.34
N ASP A 42 -28.69 -8.10 4.72
CA ASP A 42 -27.95 -7.31 5.70
C ASP A 42 -27.67 -5.89 5.21
N TYR A 43 -27.39 -5.71 3.92
CA TYR A 43 -27.22 -4.39 3.31
C TYR A 43 -28.54 -3.62 3.24
N CYS A 44 -29.62 -4.22 2.77
CA CYS A 44 -30.93 -3.56 2.71
C CYS A 44 -31.43 -3.15 4.12
N ARG A 45 -31.25 -3.99 5.14
CA ARG A 45 -31.57 -3.61 6.53
C ARG A 45 -30.75 -2.42 6.99
N PHE A 46 -29.45 -2.44 6.74
CA PHE A 46 -28.56 -1.33 7.07
C PHE A 46 -29.00 -0.01 6.40
N LEU A 47 -29.44 -0.06 5.14
CA LEU A 47 -29.99 1.10 4.45
C LEU A 47 -31.28 1.60 5.10
N LEU A 48 -32.22 0.71 5.42
CA LEU A 48 -33.49 1.08 6.06
C LEU A 48 -33.30 1.70 7.44
N GLU A 49 -32.34 1.20 8.23
CA GLU A 49 -31.98 1.76 9.54
C GLU A 49 -31.49 3.21 9.46
N LYS A 50 -30.93 3.63 8.31
CA LYS A 50 -30.47 5.00 8.07
C LYS A 50 -31.60 5.93 7.61
N ILE A 51 -32.79 5.40 7.29
CA ILE A 51 -33.94 6.17 6.82
C ILE A 51 -34.94 6.33 7.97
N ASN A 52 -35.06 7.57 8.46
CA ASN A 52 -36.03 7.88 9.52
C ASN A 52 -37.47 7.64 9.04
N GLY A 53 -38.14 6.67 9.66
CA GLY A 53 -39.57 6.41 9.42
C GLY A 53 -39.90 5.71 8.10
N SER A 54 -38.95 4.98 7.50
CA SER A 54 -39.24 4.19 6.29
C SER A 54 -40.41 3.23 6.53
N PRO A 55 -41.43 3.20 5.65
CA PRO A 55 -42.55 2.27 5.76
C PRO A 55 -42.17 0.85 5.29
N ILE A 56 -40.99 0.67 4.71
CA ILE A 56 -40.51 -0.61 4.19
C ILE A 56 -39.97 -1.45 5.34
N GLN A 57 -40.43 -2.70 5.43
CA GLN A 57 -39.95 -3.69 6.41
C GLN A 57 -39.40 -4.92 5.70
N ILE A 58 -38.39 -5.54 6.30
CA ILE A 58 -37.80 -6.81 5.84
C ILE A 58 -38.15 -7.91 6.86
N ILE A 59 -39.11 -8.74 6.50
CA ILE A 59 -39.65 -9.89 7.24
C ILE A 59 -39.03 -11.24 6.80
N GLY A 60 -38.19 -11.27 5.75
CA GLY A 60 -37.33 -12.41 5.39
C GLY A 60 -37.86 -13.32 4.29
N ASN A 61 -38.97 -12.97 3.64
CA ASN A 61 -39.53 -13.69 2.49
C ASN A 61 -39.54 -12.87 1.20
N GLU A 62 -38.81 -11.75 1.18
CA GLU A 62 -38.83 -10.81 0.07
C GLU A 62 -38.07 -11.35 -1.14
N THR A 63 -38.57 -11.00 -2.32
CA THR A 63 -37.81 -11.16 -3.55
C THR A 63 -36.91 -9.95 -3.72
N ILE A 64 -35.59 -10.16 -3.63
CA ILE A 64 -34.59 -9.12 -3.84
C ILE A 64 -33.87 -9.35 -5.16
N SER A 65 -33.76 -8.30 -5.97
CA SER A 65 -32.94 -8.32 -7.19
C SER A 65 -32.01 -7.12 -7.24
N VAL A 66 -30.81 -7.32 -7.78
CA VAL A 66 -29.80 -6.28 -7.96
C VAL A 66 -29.52 -6.13 -9.44
N ARG A 67 -29.55 -4.89 -9.94
CA ARG A 67 -29.25 -4.56 -11.34
C ARG A 67 -28.29 -3.39 -11.37
N THR A 68 -27.23 -3.49 -12.15
CA THR A 68 -26.31 -2.39 -12.41
C THR A 68 -26.60 -1.73 -13.75
N GLN A 69 -26.12 -0.49 -13.93
CA GLN A 69 -26.21 0.26 -15.19
C GLN A 69 -27.64 0.41 -15.73
N VAL A 70 -28.61 0.66 -14.86
CA VAL A 70 -30.02 0.73 -15.26
C VAL A 70 -30.27 2.01 -16.05
N THR A 71 -30.52 1.86 -17.34
CA THR A 71 -30.81 2.99 -18.23
C THR A 71 -32.22 3.52 -17.96
N VAL A 72 -32.32 4.82 -17.73
CA VAL A 72 -33.55 5.57 -17.53
C VAL A 72 -33.61 6.72 -18.53
N LYS A 73 -34.79 7.34 -18.70
CA LYS A 73 -35.06 8.36 -19.74
C LYS A 73 -33.98 9.43 -19.87
N ASN A 74 -33.32 9.80 -18.77
CA ASN A 74 -32.31 10.85 -18.76
C ASN A 74 -30.98 10.43 -18.10
N GLY A 75 -30.60 9.15 -18.08
CA GLY A 75 -29.31 8.78 -17.49
C GLY A 75 -29.16 7.29 -17.27
N ARG A 76 -28.13 6.92 -16.51
CA ARG A 76 -27.83 5.55 -16.17
C ARG A 76 -27.56 5.49 -14.67
N ILE A 77 -28.40 4.75 -13.96
CA ILE A 77 -28.26 4.53 -12.52
C ILE A 77 -27.18 3.46 -12.31
N ASP A 78 -26.25 3.71 -11.40
CA ASP A 78 -25.14 2.79 -11.12
C ASP A 78 -25.65 1.43 -10.64
N LEU A 79 -26.54 1.44 -9.64
CA LEU A 79 -27.10 0.23 -9.05
C LEU A 79 -28.54 0.45 -8.57
N VAL A 80 -29.42 -0.51 -8.88
CA VAL A 80 -30.80 -0.56 -8.39
C VAL A 80 -31.00 -1.87 -7.63
N ILE A 81 -31.49 -1.77 -6.40
CA ILE A 81 -31.93 -2.92 -5.60
C ILE A 81 -33.45 -2.87 -5.55
N LYS A 82 -34.12 -3.89 -6.10
CA LYS A 82 -35.57 -4.03 -5.97
C LYS A 82 -35.88 -5.00 -4.84
N LEU A 83 -36.70 -4.58 -3.88
CA LEU A 83 -37.19 -5.31 -2.74
C LEU A 83 -38.72 -5.42 -2.87
N ASN A 84 -39.21 -6.53 -3.42
CA ASN A 84 -40.60 -6.67 -3.88
C ASN A 84 -40.97 -5.56 -4.89
N GLU A 85 -41.89 -4.65 -4.52
CA GLU A 85 -42.23 -3.48 -5.35
C GLU A 85 -41.51 -2.19 -4.95
N ASN A 86 -40.82 -2.21 -3.80
CA ASN A 86 -40.02 -1.09 -3.31
C ASN A 86 -38.56 -1.26 -3.74
N GLY A 87 -37.70 -0.31 -3.39
CA GLY A 87 -36.28 -0.49 -3.63
C GLY A 87 -35.36 0.66 -3.25
N PHE A 88 -34.14 0.56 -3.74
CA PHE A 88 -33.07 1.54 -3.59
C PHE A 88 -32.49 1.89 -4.94
N ILE A 89 -32.26 3.18 -5.14
CA ILE A 89 -31.58 3.76 -6.28
C ILE A 89 -30.21 4.23 -5.77
N CYS A 90 -29.16 3.50 -6.11
CA CYS A 90 -27.82 3.74 -5.60
C CYS A 90 -26.98 4.44 -6.66
N GLU A 91 -26.38 5.56 -6.26
CA GLU A 91 -25.33 6.26 -6.99
C GLU A 91 -24.02 6.11 -6.22
N HIS A 92 -22.96 5.73 -6.94
CA HIS A 92 -21.65 5.50 -6.36
C HIS A 92 -20.64 6.54 -6.88
N LYS A 93 -19.80 7.02 -5.96
CA LYS A 93 -18.71 7.96 -6.25
C LYS A 93 -17.46 7.55 -5.49
N ILE A 94 -16.32 7.65 -6.14
CA ILE A 94 -15.01 7.49 -5.52
C ILE A 94 -14.33 8.86 -5.53
N PHE A 95 -13.84 9.30 -6.69
CA PHE A 95 -13.10 10.57 -6.82
C PHE A 95 -13.90 11.64 -7.57
N ALA A 96 -14.96 11.25 -8.28
CA ALA A 96 -15.83 12.22 -8.93
C ALA A 96 -16.66 13.03 -7.91
N PRO A 97 -16.92 14.32 -8.18
CA PRO A 97 -17.84 15.11 -7.36
C PRO A 97 -19.27 14.57 -7.51
N SER A 98 -20.03 14.62 -6.43
CA SER A 98 -21.47 14.31 -6.44
C SER A 98 -22.27 15.47 -7.05
N SER A 99 -23.34 15.15 -7.78
CA SER A 99 -24.27 16.14 -8.34
C SER A 99 -25.66 15.99 -7.73
N GLU A 100 -26.16 17.07 -7.11
CA GLU A 100 -27.56 17.14 -6.59
C GLU A 100 -28.58 16.90 -7.69
N GLU A 101 -28.30 17.37 -8.90
CA GLU A 101 -29.18 17.20 -10.04
C GLU A 101 -29.33 15.71 -10.42
N GLN A 102 -28.27 14.90 -10.29
CA GLN A 102 -28.35 13.46 -10.59
C GLN A 102 -29.28 12.71 -9.62
N ILE A 103 -29.14 12.93 -8.32
CA ILE A 103 -29.98 12.25 -7.31
C ILE A 103 -31.45 12.66 -7.45
N LYS A 104 -31.74 13.97 -7.58
CA LYS A 104 -33.10 14.48 -7.80
C LYS A 104 -33.72 13.89 -9.07
N LYS A 105 -32.93 13.79 -10.13
CA LYS A 105 -33.35 13.23 -11.42
C LYS A 105 -33.68 11.75 -11.32
N TYR A 106 -32.90 10.97 -10.57
CA TYR A 106 -33.18 9.55 -10.38
C TYR A 106 -34.39 9.30 -9.48
N ALA A 107 -34.55 10.08 -8.40
CA ALA A 107 -35.76 10.07 -7.60
C ALA A 107 -37.01 10.35 -8.46
N GLY A 108 -36.93 11.32 -9.38
CA GLY A 108 -38.03 11.68 -10.29
C GLY A 108 -38.42 10.61 -11.31
N VAL A 109 -37.57 9.61 -11.59
CA VAL A 109 -37.86 8.50 -12.50
C VAL A 109 -38.10 7.17 -11.78
N SER A 110 -38.23 7.16 -10.45
CA SER A 110 -38.54 5.97 -9.64
C SER A 110 -39.76 5.19 -10.14
N HIS A 111 -40.80 5.87 -10.62
CA HIS A 111 -42.00 5.26 -11.22
C HIS A 111 -41.72 4.36 -12.44
N SER A 112 -40.57 4.53 -13.11
CA SER A 112 -40.15 3.67 -14.22
C SER A 112 -39.48 2.36 -13.75
N LEU A 113 -39.12 2.27 -12.47
CA LEU A 113 -38.46 1.10 -11.86
C LEU A 113 -39.46 0.17 -11.14
N GLY A 114 -40.60 0.70 -10.72
CA GLY A 114 -41.68 -0.04 -10.05
C GLY A 114 -42.78 0.89 -9.53
N SER A 115 -43.84 0.29 -9.00
CA SER A 115 -44.99 1.02 -8.42
C SER A 115 -44.84 1.34 -6.93
N GLY A 116 -43.84 0.77 -6.24
CA GLY A 116 -43.57 1.01 -4.83
C GLY A 116 -42.64 2.20 -4.57
N ILE A 117 -42.17 2.28 -3.32
CA ILE A 117 -41.32 3.34 -2.80
C ILE A 117 -39.86 3.03 -3.11
N PHE A 118 -39.16 3.98 -3.73
CA PHE A 118 -37.72 3.90 -3.96
C PHE A 118 -36.99 5.00 -3.19
N HIS A 119 -36.02 4.59 -2.39
CA HIS A 119 -35.14 5.51 -1.67
C HIS A 119 -33.82 5.68 -2.43
N THR A 120 -33.30 6.89 -2.44
CA THR A 120 -32.01 7.22 -3.03
C THR A 120 -30.88 6.98 -2.05
N VAL A 121 -29.82 6.32 -2.52
CA VAL A 121 -28.62 6.01 -1.74
C VAL A 121 -27.42 6.61 -2.46
N LEU A 122 -26.68 7.46 -1.77
CA LEU A 122 -25.42 7.99 -2.26
C LEU A 122 -24.27 7.36 -1.47
N VAL A 123 -23.38 6.65 -2.16
CA VAL A 123 -22.15 6.07 -1.57
C VAL A 123 -20.95 6.84 -2.11
N THR A 124 -20.15 7.43 -1.22
CA THR A 124 -19.00 8.27 -1.59
C THR A 124 -17.70 7.80 -0.94
N ALA A 125 -16.55 8.29 -1.40
CA ALA A 125 -15.28 8.08 -0.69
C ALA A 125 -15.28 8.79 0.67
N THR A 126 -15.78 10.03 0.72
CA THR A 126 -15.79 10.84 1.94
C THR A 126 -17.13 11.51 2.18
N LYS A 127 -17.39 11.90 3.43
CA LYS A 127 -18.58 12.69 3.80
C LYS A 127 -18.61 14.08 3.17
N LEU A 128 -17.47 14.60 2.68
CA LEU A 128 -17.41 15.90 1.98
C LEU A 128 -18.14 15.87 0.64
N GLN A 129 -18.32 14.69 0.04
CA GLN A 129 -19.07 14.50 -1.20
C GLN A 129 -20.56 14.24 -0.95
N HIS A 130 -21.02 14.18 0.31
CA HIS A 130 -22.43 13.98 0.61
C HIS A 130 -23.24 15.20 0.22
N ILE A 131 -24.37 14.96 -0.44
CA ILE A 131 -25.32 16.00 -0.83
C ILE A 131 -26.63 15.84 -0.07
N PRO A 132 -27.32 16.92 0.33
CA PRO A 132 -28.47 16.85 1.22
C PRO A 132 -29.61 15.96 0.71
N ASP A 133 -29.87 15.97 -0.59
CA ASP A 133 -31.09 15.43 -1.22
C ASP A 133 -31.16 13.90 -1.32
N ALA A 134 -30.10 13.16 -0.99
CA ALA A 134 -30.17 11.70 -0.93
C ALA A 134 -30.80 11.22 0.39
N ASP A 135 -31.72 10.25 0.31
CA ASP A 135 -32.40 9.66 1.47
C ASP A 135 -31.40 8.97 2.41
N VAL A 136 -30.43 8.27 1.83
CA VAL A 136 -29.30 7.64 2.53
C VAL A 136 -27.99 8.16 1.96
N LYS A 137 -27.07 8.52 2.85
CA LYS A 137 -25.70 8.92 2.52
C LYS A 137 -24.73 8.03 3.30
N LEU A 138 -23.87 7.32 2.58
CA LEU A 138 -22.86 6.45 3.15
C LEU A 138 -21.49 6.79 2.59
N THR A 139 -20.47 6.43 3.33
CA THR A 139 -19.11 6.28 2.78
C THR A 139 -18.83 4.82 2.45
N TRP A 140 -17.91 4.56 1.52
CA TRP A 140 -17.37 3.21 1.30
C TRP A 140 -16.79 2.61 2.60
N GLY A 141 -16.25 3.45 3.48
CA GLY A 141 -15.76 3.04 4.81
C GLY A 141 -16.88 2.49 5.71
N GLU A 142 -18.08 3.07 5.67
CA GLU A 142 -19.24 2.53 6.41
C GLU A 142 -19.73 1.18 5.84
N ILE A 143 -19.61 0.96 4.53
CA ILE A 143 -19.91 -0.34 3.91
C ILE A 143 -18.87 -1.38 4.33
N CYS A 144 -17.59 -0.98 4.35
CA CYS A 144 -16.49 -1.81 4.85
C CYS A 144 -16.74 -2.25 6.30
N GLU A 145 -17.10 -1.31 7.18
CA GLU A 145 -17.40 -1.58 8.59
C GLU A 145 -18.60 -2.53 8.77
N LEU A 146 -19.67 -2.34 8.00
CA LEU A 146 -20.84 -3.23 8.01
C LEU A 146 -20.43 -4.68 7.70
N PHE A 147 -19.63 -4.86 6.65
CA PHE A 147 -19.23 -6.18 6.18
C PHE A 147 -18.28 -6.87 7.16
N GLU A 148 -17.30 -6.15 7.70
CA GLU A 148 -16.36 -6.69 8.69
C GLU A 148 -17.07 -7.06 10.00
N THR A 149 -18.00 -6.24 10.47
CA THR A 149 -18.77 -6.52 11.69
C THR A 149 -19.63 -7.78 11.58
N LYS A 150 -20.13 -8.08 10.38
CA LYS A 150 -21.03 -9.23 10.13
C LYS A 150 -20.33 -10.43 9.51
N ILE A 151 -19.01 -10.37 9.29
CA ILE A 151 -18.26 -11.34 8.48
C ILE A 151 -18.44 -12.79 8.95
N ASN A 152 -18.51 -12.99 10.27
CA ASN A 152 -18.65 -14.32 10.88
C ASN A 152 -20.00 -15.01 10.60
N LYS A 153 -20.98 -14.30 10.01
CA LYS A 153 -22.29 -14.87 9.64
C LYS A 153 -22.29 -15.62 8.31
N TYR A 154 -21.32 -15.33 7.44
CA TYR A 154 -21.27 -15.90 6.10
C TYR A 154 -20.49 -17.20 6.07
N ASP A 155 -20.65 -17.98 5.01
CA ASP A 155 -19.85 -19.18 4.77
C ASP A 155 -18.39 -18.81 4.44
N ASP A 156 -17.51 -19.81 4.37
CA ASP A 156 -16.07 -19.56 4.17
C ASP A 156 -15.77 -18.85 2.85
N ILE A 157 -16.55 -19.13 1.80
CA ILE A 157 -16.43 -18.46 0.49
C ILE A 157 -16.87 -16.99 0.62
N GLY A 158 -18.00 -16.73 1.25
CA GLY A 158 -18.51 -15.39 1.51
C GLY A 158 -17.55 -14.56 2.37
N LYS A 159 -16.99 -15.15 3.43
CA LYS A 159 -15.94 -14.53 4.26
C LYS A 159 -14.74 -14.12 3.43
N PHE A 160 -14.18 -15.07 2.67
CA PHE A 160 -13.04 -14.80 1.80
C PHE A 160 -13.32 -13.65 0.83
N MET A 161 -14.49 -13.66 0.17
CA MET A 161 -14.87 -12.59 -0.77
C MET A 161 -15.03 -11.23 -0.07
N ILE A 162 -15.59 -11.21 1.14
CA ILE A 162 -15.70 -10.00 1.95
C ILE A 162 -14.32 -9.47 2.33
N GLU A 163 -13.40 -10.32 2.81
CA GLU A 163 -12.04 -9.93 3.18
C GLU A 163 -11.28 -9.33 1.99
N GLN A 164 -11.40 -9.95 0.81
CA GLN A 164 -10.76 -9.43 -0.40
C GLN A 164 -11.35 -8.07 -0.81
N PHE A 165 -12.67 -7.91 -0.71
CA PHE A 165 -13.33 -6.65 -1.03
C PHE A 165 -12.96 -5.53 -0.06
N THR A 166 -12.95 -5.79 1.25
CA THR A 166 -12.59 -4.77 2.24
C THR A 166 -11.11 -4.43 2.21
N THR A 167 -10.24 -5.41 1.92
CA THR A 167 -8.82 -5.17 1.63
C THR A 167 -8.67 -4.25 0.42
N TYR A 168 -9.36 -4.53 -0.67
CA TYR A 168 -9.34 -3.68 -1.87
C TYR A 168 -9.82 -2.25 -1.59
N LEU A 169 -10.90 -2.08 -0.82
CA LEU A 169 -11.34 -0.74 -0.39
C LEU A 169 -10.26 -0.02 0.42
N LYS A 170 -9.60 -0.71 1.35
CA LYS A 170 -8.51 -0.15 2.17
C LYS A 170 -7.30 0.27 1.32
N GLU A 171 -6.91 -0.55 0.35
CA GLU A 171 -5.84 -0.25 -0.62
C GLU A 171 -6.15 1.01 -1.46
N LEU A 172 -7.43 1.24 -1.79
CA LEU A 172 -7.88 2.45 -2.49
C LEU A 172 -8.03 3.68 -1.58
N GLY A 173 -7.79 3.55 -0.26
CA GLY A 173 -8.04 4.62 0.70
C GLY A 173 -9.53 4.88 0.99
N LEU A 174 -10.39 3.89 0.69
CA LEU A 174 -11.84 3.93 0.85
C LEU A 174 -12.34 3.12 2.06
N GLY A 175 -11.43 2.45 2.78
CA GLY A 175 -11.73 1.79 4.04
C GLY A 175 -12.05 2.78 5.16
N TYR A 176 -12.42 2.27 6.33
CA TYR A 176 -12.53 3.10 7.53
C TYR A 176 -11.18 3.76 7.83
N THR A 177 -11.17 5.08 8.05
CA THR A 177 -9.97 5.77 8.51
C THR A 177 -9.70 5.38 9.95
N GLU A 178 -8.63 4.64 10.20
CA GLU A 178 -8.19 4.33 11.56
C GLU A 178 -8.13 5.60 12.41
N PRO A 179 -8.64 5.58 13.66
CA PRO A 179 -8.50 6.72 14.55
C PRO A 179 -7.03 7.02 14.79
N ILE A 180 -6.68 8.29 14.94
CA ILE A 180 -5.33 8.68 15.36
C ILE A 180 -5.05 8.01 16.70
N LYS A 181 -4.00 7.20 16.76
CA LYS A 181 -3.64 6.48 17.99
C LYS A 181 -2.88 7.41 18.93
N LEU A 182 -3.07 7.22 20.23
CA LEU A 182 -2.39 8.05 21.22
C LEU A 182 -0.86 7.92 21.11
N GLU A 183 -0.37 6.72 20.79
CA GLU A 183 1.07 6.48 20.60
C GLU A 183 1.64 7.33 19.45
N GLU A 184 0.89 7.52 18.36
CA GLU A 184 1.31 8.33 17.20
C GLU A 184 1.47 9.81 17.58
N LEU A 185 0.54 10.33 18.39
CA LEU A 185 0.61 11.69 18.93
C LEU A 185 1.82 11.87 19.85
N LEU A 186 2.05 10.91 20.76
CA LEU A 186 3.16 10.95 21.71
C LEU A 186 4.52 10.79 21.01
N ALA A 187 4.57 10.00 19.93
CA ALA A 187 5.79 9.74 19.16
C ALA A 187 6.19 10.89 18.21
N HIS A 188 5.27 11.81 17.87
CA HIS A 188 5.51 12.84 16.84
C HIS A 188 6.80 13.67 17.07
N PHE A 189 6.95 14.30 18.24
CA PHE A 189 8.12 15.11 18.53
C PHE A 189 9.40 14.29 18.76
N PRO A 190 9.35 13.14 19.47
CA PRO A 190 10.49 12.22 19.54
C PRO A 190 10.98 11.76 18.16
N ALA A 191 10.09 11.38 17.24
CA ALA A 191 10.45 10.95 15.88
C ALA A 191 11.15 12.08 15.10
N ARG A 192 10.60 13.30 15.14
CA ARG A 192 11.25 14.47 14.51
C ARG A 192 12.61 14.80 15.13
N THR A 193 12.78 14.54 16.42
CA THR A 193 14.06 14.75 17.11
C THR A 193 15.07 13.67 16.70
N LEU A 194 14.65 12.41 16.60
CA LEU A 194 15.47 11.32 16.07
C LEU A 194 15.99 11.66 14.68
N GLU A 195 15.13 12.13 13.78
CA GLU A 195 15.52 12.53 12.43
C GLU A 195 16.63 13.59 12.41
N LYS A 196 16.51 14.63 13.25
CA LYS A 196 17.54 15.67 13.38
C LYS A 196 18.86 15.12 13.95
N ASN A 197 18.77 14.20 14.91
CA ASN A 197 19.94 13.58 15.50
C ASN A 197 20.67 12.67 14.50
N LEU A 198 19.92 11.92 13.68
CA LEU A 198 20.47 11.16 12.57
C LEU A 198 21.16 12.07 11.56
N ASP A 199 20.60 13.26 11.30
CA ASP A 199 21.24 14.22 10.40
C ASP A 199 22.60 14.69 10.90
N ALA A 200 22.67 15.07 12.17
CA ALA A 200 23.93 15.45 12.79
C ALA A 200 24.93 14.30 12.79
N LEU A 201 24.46 13.08 13.06
CA LEU A 201 25.29 11.88 13.12
C LEU A 201 25.88 11.54 11.74
N PHE A 202 25.05 11.41 10.70
CA PHE A 202 25.54 11.06 9.36
C PHE A 202 26.33 12.19 8.71
N SER A 203 26.04 13.45 9.05
CA SER A 203 26.85 14.60 8.63
C SER A 203 28.27 14.57 9.22
N GLU A 204 28.48 13.96 10.40
CA GLU A 204 29.82 13.74 10.95
C GLU A 204 30.47 12.51 10.32
N ILE A 205 29.72 11.43 10.17
CA ILE A 205 30.20 10.18 9.57
C ILE A 205 30.72 10.38 8.13
N GLN A 206 30.10 11.22 7.31
CA GLN A 206 30.56 11.45 5.93
C GLN A 206 31.99 12.04 5.85
N ASN A 207 32.43 12.78 6.87
CA ASN A 207 33.70 13.52 6.85
C ASN A 207 34.88 12.68 7.36
N LEU A 208 34.66 11.39 7.63
CA LEU A 208 35.70 10.49 8.12
C LEU A 208 36.59 10.00 6.99
N GLU A 209 37.82 9.63 7.36
CA GLU A 209 38.77 8.98 6.45
C GLU A 209 38.37 7.52 6.18
N TRP A 210 37.35 7.33 5.34
CA TRP A 210 36.73 6.03 5.06
C TRP A 210 37.69 4.97 4.53
N GLU A 211 38.72 5.37 3.78
CA GLU A 211 39.75 4.43 3.32
C GLU A 211 40.54 3.77 4.44
N LYS A 212 40.71 4.48 5.57
CA LYS A 212 41.39 3.94 6.76
C LYS A 212 40.41 3.16 7.64
N ARG A 213 39.16 3.63 7.73
CA ARG A 213 38.12 3.04 8.59
C ARG A 213 37.47 1.79 8.02
N CYS A 214 37.36 1.71 6.70
CA CYS A 214 36.83 0.56 5.97
C CYS A 214 37.64 0.36 4.67
N PRO A 215 38.84 -0.24 4.75
CA PRO A 215 39.70 -0.45 3.57
C PRO A 215 39.01 -1.28 2.46
N SER A 216 38.09 -2.15 2.85
CA SER A 216 37.27 -2.99 1.96
C SER A 216 36.44 -2.19 0.95
N LEU A 217 36.12 -0.91 1.22
CA LEU A 217 35.46 -0.04 0.25
C LEU A 217 36.24 0.07 -1.08
N LYS A 218 37.58 0.01 -1.04
CA LYS A 218 38.43 0.05 -2.24
C LYS A 218 38.24 -1.16 -3.15
N GLN A 219 37.72 -2.28 -2.61
CA GLN A 219 37.41 -3.48 -3.39
C GLN A 219 36.13 -3.29 -4.20
N LEU A 220 35.20 -2.44 -3.76
CA LEU A 220 33.93 -2.18 -4.44
C LEU A 220 34.10 -1.24 -5.64
N ASN A 221 34.85 -0.16 -5.46
CA ASN A 221 35.19 0.77 -6.52
C ASN A 221 36.48 1.51 -6.17
N SER A 222 37.59 1.13 -6.80
CA SER A 222 38.93 1.61 -6.44
C SER A 222 39.22 3.06 -6.84
N THR A 223 38.40 3.67 -7.70
CA THR A 223 38.72 4.99 -8.30
C THR A 223 37.69 6.09 -7.98
N ASN A 224 36.49 5.74 -7.51
CA ASN A 224 35.37 6.69 -7.41
C ASN A 224 34.76 6.82 -6.01
N LEU A 225 35.54 6.61 -4.94
CA LEU A 225 35.06 6.84 -3.57
C LEU A 225 34.68 8.32 -3.41
N ASN A 226 33.38 8.57 -3.22
CA ASN A 226 32.81 9.89 -3.05
C ASN A 226 31.68 9.79 -2.02
N VAL A 227 32.07 9.92 -0.75
CA VAL A 227 31.15 9.79 0.38
C VAL A 227 30.31 11.05 0.48
N ASN A 228 29.01 10.91 0.30
CA ASN A 228 28.08 12.03 0.31
C ASN A 228 26.88 11.71 1.19
N TYR A 229 26.70 12.51 2.24
CA TYR A 229 25.50 12.43 3.07
C TYR A 229 24.28 13.01 2.36
N LYS A 230 23.21 12.22 2.28
CA LYS A 230 21.91 12.66 1.81
C LYS A 230 21.01 12.94 3.00
N LYS A 231 20.71 14.23 3.22
CA LYS A 231 19.92 14.71 4.36
C LYS A 231 18.62 13.98 4.59
N TYR A 232 17.87 13.79 3.52
CA TYR A 232 16.72 12.92 3.45
C TYR A 232 16.44 12.70 1.97
N ARG A 233 16.32 11.44 1.57
CA ARG A 233 15.96 11.10 0.20
C ARG A 233 15.04 9.90 0.28
N TRP A 234 13.81 10.03 -0.22
CA TRP A 234 12.92 8.88 -0.43
C TRP A 234 12.60 8.04 0.81
N GLY A 235 12.63 8.63 2.02
CA GLY A 235 12.40 7.84 3.23
C GLY A 235 13.66 7.33 3.93
N ARG A 236 14.87 7.60 3.41
CA ARG A 236 16.14 7.22 4.05
C ARG A 236 17.03 8.40 4.43
N LYS A 237 17.84 8.20 5.47
CA LYS A 237 18.93 9.10 5.90
C LYS A 237 20.23 8.31 6.01
N GLY A 238 21.30 8.80 5.39
CA GLY A 238 22.58 8.09 5.38
C GLY A 238 23.54 8.61 4.34
N ILE A 239 24.60 7.84 4.09
CA ILE A 239 25.66 8.17 3.14
C ILE A 239 25.61 7.27 1.92
N ASP A 240 25.79 7.87 0.74
CA ASP A 240 26.16 7.16 -0.48
C ASP A 240 27.69 7.16 -0.57
N PHE A 241 28.31 6.03 -0.90
CA PHE A 241 29.77 5.90 -0.95
C PHE A 241 30.39 6.25 -2.31
N PHE A 242 29.62 6.15 -3.40
CA PHE A 242 30.16 6.23 -4.76
C PHE A 242 29.31 7.16 -5.64
N SER A 243 29.97 7.76 -6.62
CA SER A 243 29.34 8.45 -7.74
C SER A 243 30.24 8.33 -8.96
N PRO A 244 29.79 7.77 -10.10
CA PRO A 244 28.44 7.25 -10.39
C PRO A 244 28.09 5.96 -9.62
N TRP A 245 26.80 5.61 -9.61
CA TRP A 245 26.21 4.49 -8.84
C TRP A 245 26.37 3.13 -9.53
N LEU A 246 27.60 2.64 -9.67
CA LEU A 246 27.86 1.30 -10.17
C LEU A 246 29.08 0.64 -9.48
N PRO A 247 28.87 -0.21 -8.45
CA PRO A 247 27.60 -0.38 -7.73
C PRO A 247 27.18 0.90 -6.99
N GLY A 248 25.87 1.10 -6.83
CA GLY A 248 25.36 1.99 -5.81
C GLY A 248 25.57 1.36 -4.44
N VAL A 249 26.20 2.08 -3.50
CA VAL A 249 26.41 1.58 -2.13
C VAL A 249 25.97 2.65 -1.16
N PHE A 250 24.96 2.30 -0.36
CA PHE A 250 24.36 3.18 0.64
C PHE A 250 24.47 2.55 2.01
N ALA A 251 24.75 3.36 3.04
CA ALA A 251 24.59 2.96 4.43
C ALA A 251 23.83 4.02 5.23
N GLY A 252 22.82 3.60 5.98
CA GLY A 252 21.96 4.54 6.67
C GLY A 252 20.77 3.90 7.38
N VAL A 253 19.71 4.68 7.57
CA VAL A 253 18.49 4.27 8.27
C VAL A 253 17.29 4.46 7.34
N ILE A 254 16.42 3.45 7.27
CA ILE A 254 15.13 3.52 6.58
C ILE A 254 14.07 4.02 7.57
N LEU A 255 13.54 5.21 7.32
CA LEU A 255 12.50 5.85 8.13
C LEU A 255 11.11 5.66 7.55
N ASP A 256 11.02 5.50 6.23
CA ASP A 256 9.79 5.16 5.51
C ASP A 256 10.04 3.92 4.64
N ALA A 257 9.28 2.87 4.92
CA ALA A 257 9.39 1.58 4.24
C ALA A 257 8.63 1.54 2.91
N ALA A 258 7.70 2.47 2.64
CA ALA A 258 6.81 2.40 1.48
C ALA A 258 7.59 2.50 0.16
N ASP A 259 8.47 3.49 0.04
CA ASP A 259 9.28 3.72 -1.18
C ASP A 259 10.45 2.72 -1.29
N HIS A 260 10.94 2.25 -0.14
CA HIS A 260 12.11 1.38 -0.07
C HIS A 260 11.79 -0.11 -0.12
N SER A 261 10.55 -0.50 0.15
CA SER A 261 10.11 -1.89 0.29
C SER A 261 10.96 -2.69 1.28
N ILE A 262 11.51 -2.00 2.29
CA ILE A 262 12.28 -2.60 3.39
C ILE A 262 11.51 -2.28 4.67
N HIS A 263 10.73 -3.25 5.12
CA HIS A 263 9.98 -3.11 6.36
C HIS A 263 10.88 -3.36 7.59
N PRO A 264 10.65 -2.64 8.70
CA PRO A 264 11.37 -2.87 9.95
C PRO A 264 11.29 -4.33 10.37
N LYS A 265 12.40 -4.91 10.81
CA LYS A 265 12.44 -6.28 11.34
C LYS A 265 11.53 -6.43 12.57
N ASN A 266 11.44 -5.37 13.36
CA ASN A 266 10.58 -5.29 14.53
C ASN A 266 10.12 -3.84 14.71
N ILE A 267 8.83 -3.58 14.49
CA ILE A 267 8.26 -2.23 14.57
C ILE A 267 8.41 -1.59 15.95
N GLU A 268 8.41 -2.39 17.02
CA GLU A 268 8.59 -1.92 18.40
C GLU A 268 10.03 -1.46 18.68
N LYS A 269 10.99 -1.84 17.83
CA LYS A 269 12.39 -1.39 17.90
C LYS A 269 12.66 -0.18 16.98
N GLY A 270 11.63 0.38 16.36
CA GLY A 270 11.77 1.53 15.47
C GLY A 270 12.44 1.18 14.14
N PRO A 271 13.09 2.15 13.48
CA PRO A 271 13.62 1.98 12.13
C PRO A 271 14.85 1.07 12.08
N ASP A 272 15.04 0.42 10.93
CA ASP A 272 16.21 -0.42 10.67
C ASP A 272 17.36 0.41 10.10
N PHE A 273 18.58 0.14 10.57
CA PHE A 273 19.81 0.47 9.88
C PHE A 273 20.04 -0.52 8.73
N VAL A 274 20.52 -0.03 7.60
CA VAL A 274 20.74 -0.79 6.37
C VAL A 274 22.09 -0.47 5.74
N VAL A 275 22.69 -1.47 5.10
CA VAL A 275 23.69 -1.30 4.04
C VAL A 275 23.18 -1.98 2.78
N LEU A 276 23.11 -1.22 1.68
CA LEU A 276 22.46 -1.62 0.44
C LEU A 276 23.48 -1.67 -0.69
N ILE A 277 23.37 -2.68 -1.54
CA ILE A 277 23.96 -2.70 -2.88
C ILE A 277 22.83 -2.49 -3.89
N GLU A 278 22.99 -1.49 -4.74
CA GLU A 278 22.07 -1.10 -5.80
C GLU A 278 22.78 -1.19 -7.17
N THR A 279 22.02 -1.48 -8.22
CA THR A 279 22.51 -1.42 -9.61
C THR A 279 21.43 -0.77 -10.47
N ASP A 280 21.86 -0.18 -11.60
CA ASP A 280 20.95 0.51 -12.50
C ASP A 280 19.83 -0.44 -12.98
N TYR A 281 18.64 0.14 -13.12
CA TYR A 281 17.45 -0.54 -13.61
C TYR A 281 16.66 0.46 -14.46
N ASP A 282 16.51 0.13 -15.72
CA ASP A 282 15.73 0.88 -16.71
C ASP A 282 15.21 -0.13 -17.74
N PRO A 283 13.94 -0.58 -17.61
CA PRO A 283 13.39 -1.64 -18.46
C PRO A 283 13.30 -1.24 -19.94
N ASP A 284 13.31 0.06 -20.24
CA ASP A 284 13.25 0.59 -21.60
C ASP A 284 14.65 0.74 -22.23
N ASN A 285 15.71 0.57 -21.45
CA ASN A 285 17.10 0.64 -21.90
C ASN A 285 17.76 -0.74 -21.94
N GLY A 286 17.86 -1.30 -23.15
CA GLY A 286 18.42 -2.63 -23.39
C GLY A 286 19.87 -2.81 -22.91
N GLU A 287 20.71 -1.77 -23.00
CA GLU A 287 22.11 -1.83 -22.55
C GLU A 287 22.20 -1.91 -21.02
N VAL A 288 21.39 -1.10 -20.32
CA VAL A 288 21.30 -1.12 -18.84
C VAL A 288 20.82 -2.49 -18.38
N MET A 289 19.76 -3.02 -19.00
CA MET A 289 19.22 -4.33 -18.65
C MET A 289 20.20 -5.47 -18.95
N GLN A 290 20.94 -5.40 -20.05
CA GLN A 290 21.96 -6.39 -20.39
C GLN A 290 23.08 -6.42 -19.34
N ARG A 291 23.64 -5.26 -18.98
CA ARG A 291 24.67 -5.14 -17.94
C ARG A 291 24.16 -5.65 -16.60
N ARG A 292 22.95 -5.24 -16.20
CA ARG A 292 22.31 -5.72 -14.97
C ARG A 292 22.20 -7.24 -14.95
N ASN A 293 21.68 -7.84 -16.02
CA ASN A 293 21.52 -9.28 -16.11
C ASN A 293 22.86 -10.02 -16.05
N GLN A 294 23.91 -9.49 -16.67
CA GLN A 294 25.27 -10.05 -16.56
C GLN A 294 25.76 -10.09 -15.12
N ILE A 295 25.56 -9.01 -14.35
CA ILE A 295 25.91 -8.95 -12.92
C ILE A 295 25.14 -10.02 -12.15
N LEU A 296 23.80 -10.01 -12.25
CA LEU A 296 22.91 -10.86 -11.46
C LEU A 296 23.02 -12.36 -11.79
N GLN A 297 23.36 -12.69 -13.03
CA GLN A 297 23.54 -14.07 -13.49
C GLN A 297 24.99 -14.56 -13.38
N SER A 298 25.93 -13.69 -12.97
CA SER A 298 27.32 -14.10 -12.80
C SER A 298 27.47 -15.17 -11.72
N GLN A 299 28.41 -16.08 -11.92
CA GLN A 299 28.77 -17.09 -10.91
C GLN A 299 29.20 -16.41 -9.60
N ALA A 300 29.99 -15.34 -9.70
CA ALA A 300 30.47 -14.59 -8.54
C ALA A 300 29.32 -14.00 -7.72
N PHE A 301 28.33 -13.37 -8.35
CA PHE A 301 27.16 -12.85 -7.63
C PHE A 301 26.33 -13.97 -7.00
N THR A 302 26.19 -15.12 -7.69
CA THR A 302 25.50 -16.29 -7.15
C THR A 302 26.22 -16.86 -5.92
N GLU A 303 27.54 -16.94 -5.94
CA GLU A 303 28.36 -17.40 -4.80
C GLU A 303 28.30 -16.42 -3.63
N LEU A 304 28.32 -15.12 -3.91
CA LEU A 304 28.10 -14.07 -2.92
C LEU A 304 26.77 -14.23 -2.19
N LYS A 305 25.67 -14.39 -2.93
CA LYS A 305 24.33 -14.61 -2.35
C LYS A 305 24.31 -15.83 -1.44
N LYS A 306 24.76 -16.98 -1.94
CA LYS A 306 24.81 -18.23 -1.16
C LYS A 306 25.62 -18.07 0.13
N ARG A 307 26.75 -17.35 0.08
CA ARG A 307 27.55 -17.09 1.28
C ARG A 307 26.79 -16.21 2.27
N LEU A 308 26.14 -15.14 1.82
CA LEU A 308 25.36 -14.26 2.70
C LEU A 308 24.11 -14.94 3.28
N GLU A 309 23.48 -15.87 2.54
CA GLU A 309 22.41 -16.72 3.06
C GLU A 309 22.91 -17.61 4.22
N LEU A 310 24.13 -18.15 4.09
CA LEU A 310 24.75 -19.01 5.12
C LEU A 310 25.34 -18.20 6.28
N ASN A 311 25.90 -17.02 6.02
CA ASN A 311 26.56 -16.18 7.00
C ASN A 311 26.41 -14.69 6.67
N HIS A 312 25.50 -14.05 7.38
CA HIS A 312 25.26 -12.60 7.38
C HIS A 312 25.55 -11.96 8.74
N GLY A 313 26.27 -12.66 9.62
CA GLY A 313 26.55 -12.19 10.98
C GLY A 313 25.27 -11.90 11.77
N GLU A 314 25.20 -10.69 12.35
CA GLU A 314 24.05 -10.22 13.15
C GLU A 314 22.98 -9.48 12.32
N PHE A 315 23.18 -9.38 11.00
CA PHE A 315 22.23 -8.73 10.11
C PHE A 315 21.11 -9.69 9.71
N GLU A 316 20.04 -9.15 9.18
CA GLU A 316 19.12 -9.87 8.31
C GLU A 316 19.55 -9.62 6.87
N PHE A 317 19.57 -10.67 6.05
CA PHE A 317 19.93 -10.60 4.64
C PHE A 317 18.70 -10.70 3.74
N ILE A 318 18.56 -9.76 2.80
CA ILE A 318 17.56 -9.80 1.74
C ILE A 318 18.29 -9.72 0.40
N SER A 319 17.95 -10.64 -0.50
CA SER A 319 18.46 -10.68 -1.87
C SER A 319 17.36 -10.32 -2.85
N GLU A 320 17.67 -9.44 -3.80
CA GLU A 320 16.82 -9.10 -4.96
C GLU A 320 15.34 -8.88 -4.59
N PRO A 321 15.02 -7.90 -3.72
CA PRO A 321 13.64 -7.62 -3.34
C PRO A 321 12.80 -7.27 -4.57
N LYS A 322 11.64 -7.91 -4.73
CA LYS A 322 10.82 -7.83 -5.96
C LYS A 322 10.18 -6.46 -6.11
N GLU A 323 9.90 -5.82 -4.99
CA GLU A 323 9.15 -4.59 -4.89
C GLU A 323 10.01 -3.36 -5.24
N ASN A 324 11.34 -3.48 -5.18
CA ASN A 324 12.26 -2.42 -5.60
C ASN A 324 13.40 -2.96 -6.47
N PRO A 325 13.29 -2.86 -7.81
CA PRO A 325 14.20 -3.53 -8.72
C PRO A 325 15.62 -2.96 -8.70
N TRP A 326 15.86 -1.71 -8.27
CA TRP A 326 17.23 -1.19 -8.17
C TRP A 326 18.07 -1.90 -7.12
N ARG A 327 17.44 -2.46 -6.07
CA ARG A 327 18.15 -3.14 -4.97
C ARG A 327 18.50 -4.56 -5.34
N VAL A 328 19.73 -4.95 -5.05
CA VAL A 328 20.21 -6.31 -5.32
C VAL A 328 20.59 -7.06 -4.05
N LEU A 329 21.19 -6.39 -3.07
CA LEU A 329 21.55 -6.97 -1.78
C LEU A 329 21.27 -5.98 -0.65
N VAL A 330 20.72 -6.48 0.45
CA VAL A 330 20.42 -5.69 1.65
C VAL A 330 20.91 -6.45 2.88
N LEU A 331 21.69 -5.78 3.71
CA LEU A 331 21.95 -6.19 5.09
C LEU A 331 21.27 -5.19 6.02
N LYS A 332 20.37 -5.65 6.88
CA LYS A 332 19.62 -4.77 7.79
C LYS A 332 19.60 -5.25 9.23
N ARG A 333 19.42 -4.32 10.17
CA ARG A 333 19.26 -4.60 11.60
C ARG A 333 18.53 -3.45 12.29
N PRO A 334 17.73 -3.69 13.34
CA PRO A 334 17.15 -2.60 14.13
C PRO A 334 18.21 -1.61 14.61
N LEU A 335 18.01 -0.32 14.32
CA LEU A 335 18.92 0.74 14.80
C LEU A 335 18.98 0.74 16.33
N PHE A 336 17.86 0.44 16.99
CA PHE A 336 17.79 0.27 18.43
C PHE A 336 18.86 -0.71 18.94
N ASP A 337 19.06 -1.85 18.29
CA ASP A 337 20.03 -2.85 18.75
C ASP A 337 21.49 -2.40 18.57
N ILE A 338 21.74 -1.46 17.64
CA ILE A 338 23.05 -0.85 17.42
C ILE A 338 23.34 0.21 18.50
N LEU A 339 22.33 1.03 18.84
CA LEU A 339 22.48 2.16 19.75
C LEU A 339 22.21 1.81 21.22
N LYS A 340 21.62 0.65 21.50
CA LYS A 340 21.33 0.21 22.87
C LYS A 340 22.62 0.13 23.68
N GLY A 341 22.65 0.85 24.80
CA GLY A 341 23.82 0.93 25.67
C GLY A 341 24.87 1.97 25.26
N GLN A 342 24.68 2.66 24.12
CA GLN A 342 25.56 3.75 23.68
C GLN A 342 25.06 5.07 24.29
N SER A 343 25.80 5.57 25.28
CA SER A 343 25.42 6.68 26.14
C SER A 343 25.85 8.05 25.59
N SER A 344 26.88 8.08 24.75
CA SER A 344 27.39 9.31 24.14
C SER A 344 27.25 9.31 22.62
N LYS A 345 27.25 10.51 22.02
CA LYS A 345 27.23 10.66 20.56
C LYS A 345 28.44 10.00 19.88
N ALA A 346 29.61 10.05 20.51
CA ALA A 346 30.82 9.41 20.00
C ALA A 346 30.67 7.88 19.96
N GLU A 347 30.15 7.28 21.04
CA GLU A 347 29.85 5.85 21.11
C GLU A 347 28.82 5.43 20.04
N GLN A 348 27.80 6.25 19.80
CA GLN A 348 26.79 6.01 18.77
C GLN A 348 27.38 6.07 17.36
N ILE A 349 28.27 7.05 17.10
CA ILE A 349 29.01 7.14 15.84
C ILE A 349 29.86 5.89 15.64
N ASP A 350 30.68 5.51 16.62
CA ASP A 350 31.52 4.32 16.53
C ASP A 350 30.71 3.04 16.34
N ALA A 351 29.56 2.90 17.02
CA ALA A 351 28.67 1.76 16.85
C ALA A 351 28.11 1.68 15.42
N ILE A 352 27.69 2.80 14.84
CA ILE A 352 27.20 2.84 13.45
C ILE A 352 28.36 2.54 12.48
N LEU A 353 29.53 3.16 12.67
CA LEU A 353 30.70 2.91 11.82
C LEU A 353 31.12 1.44 11.81
N ASN A 354 31.16 0.81 12.98
CA ASN A 354 31.49 -0.61 13.10
C ASN A 354 30.48 -1.49 12.36
N ASN A 355 29.19 -1.14 12.39
CA ASN A 355 28.17 -1.88 11.63
C ASN A 355 28.28 -1.64 10.12
N ILE A 356 28.62 -0.41 9.69
CA ILE A 356 28.91 -0.11 8.29
C ILE A 356 30.09 -0.95 7.79
N SER A 357 31.22 -0.91 8.49
CA SER A 357 32.42 -1.67 8.10
C SER A 357 32.15 -3.17 8.08
N ARG A 358 31.50 -3.73 9.11
CA ARG A 358 31.13 -5.15 9.16
C ARG A 358 30.27 -5.57 7.97
N ALA A 359 29.28 -4.76 7.58
CA ALA A 359 28.42 -5.06 6.45
C ALA A 359 29.17 -4.95 5.11
N ILE A 360 30.05 -3.96 4.95
CA ILE A 360 30.89 -3.83 3.75
C ILE A 360 31.85 -5.02 3.65
N ASP A 361 32.51 -5.39 4.74
CA ASP A 361 33.40 -6.56 4.79
C ASP A 361 32.64 -7.84 4.43
N LEU A 362 31.41 -7.99 4.92
CA LEU A 362 30.52 -9.07 4.51
C LEU A 362 30.23 -9.02 3.01
N PHE A 363 30.10 -7.87 2.36
CA PHE A 363 29.86 -7.81 0.92
C PHE A 363 31.12 -8.09 0.08
N THR A 364 32.28 -7.69 0.55
CA THR A 364 33.53 -7.72 -0.23
C THR A 364 34.36 -8.99 -0.04
N GLN A 365 34.04 -9.80 0.98
CA GLN A 365 34.75 -11.05 1.24
C GLN A 365 34.86 -11.91 -0.04
N ASP A 366 36.07 -12.42 -0.30
CA ASP A 366 36.42 -13.30 -1.44
C ASP A 366 36.33 -12.66 -2.85
N ASP A 367 36.25 -11.32 -2.91
CA ASP A 367 36.17 -10.51 -4.13
C ASP A 367 34.96 -10.81 -5.03
N PHE A 368 33.97 -11.57 -4.56
CA PHE A 368 32.82 -11.97 -5.40
C PHE A 368 32.04 -10.78 -5.93
N LEU A 369 31.79 -9.78 -5.08
CA LEU A 369 31.05 -8.59 -5.49
C LEU A 369 31.83 -7.77 -6.52
N LYS A 370 33.15 -7.63 -6.33
CA LYS A 370 34.04 -6.97 -7.27
C LYS A 370 34.03 -7.66 -8.64
N LYS A 371 34.14 -8.99 -8.66
CA LYS A 371 34.10 -9.81 -9.88
C LYS A 371 32.74 -9.75 -10.59
N ALA A 372 31.65 -9.57 -9.85
CA ALA A 372 30.32 -9.44 -10.43
C ALA A 372 30.11 -8.09 -11.13
N PHE A 373 30.72 -7.03 -10.61
CA PHE A 373 30.56 -5.64 -11.10
C PHE A 373 31.71 -5.14 -12.00
N SER A 374 32.75 -5.95 -12.20
CA SER A 374 33.83 -5.74 -13.18
C SER A 374 33.43 -6.19 -14.57
#